data_AF-A0A7Y5MRZ7-F1
#
_entry.id   AF-A0A7Y5MRZ7-F1
#
_cell.length_a   1.000
_cell.length_b   1.000
_cell.length_c   1.000
_cell.angle_alpha   90.00
_cell.angle_beta   90.00
_cell.angle_gamma   90.00
#
_symmetry.space_group_name_H-M   'P 1'
#
loop_
_entity.id
_entity.type
_entity.pdbx_description
1 polymer ?
#
loop_
_entity_poly.entity_id
_entity_poly.type
_entity_poly.pdbx_seq_one_letter_code
_entity_poly.pdbx_strand_id
1 'polypeptide(L)'
;MRFNYKFAGSSSVTDSPAGTAMQFAPDTLRQPTYFLGKLSQKIPFREAISALNAVVVSDLRFVAKDKTAYREWLETQEELMLGEHIASLVGNREVLEA
;
A
#
# COMPACT_ATOMS: atom_id res chain seq x y z
N MET A 1 -15.55 -27.34 6.48
CA MET A 1 -15.05 -26.70 5.24
C MET A 1 -13.68 -27.28 4.94
N ARG A 2 -13.46 -27.95 3.80
CA ARG A 2 -12.14 -28.51 3.44
C ARG A 2 -11.33 -27.42 2.72
N PHE A 3 -10.36 -26.82 3.40
CA PHE A 3 -9.43 -25.86 2.80
C PHE A 3 -8.40 -26.62 1.95
N ASN A 4 -8.35 -26.33 0.66
CA ASN A 4 -7.39 -26.94 -0.26
C ASN A 4 -6.21 -25.98 -0.41
N TYR A 5 -5.07 -26.29 0.21
CA TYR A 5 -3.85 -25.48 0.12
C TYR A 5 -3.17 -25.68 -1.25
N LYS A 6 -3.67 -25.01 -2.29
CA LYS A 6 -2.97 -24.88 -3.58
C LYS A 6 -2.56 -23.43 -3.76
N PHE A 7 -1.26 -23.19 -3.84
CA PHE A 7 -0.70 -21.88 -4.14
C PHE A 7 -0.84 -21.61 -5.64
N ALA A 8 -1.69 -20.65 -6.03
CA ALA A 8 -1.94 -20.31 -7.43
C ALA A 8 -1.42 -18.91 -7.82
N GLY A 9 -0.48 -18.36 -7.05
CA GLY A 9 0.27 -17.13 -7.38
C GLY A 9 0.43 -16.16 -6.21
N SER A 10 1.47 -15.33 -6.26
CA SER A 10 1.71 -14.24 -5.30
C SER A 10 1.41 -12.88 -5.92
N SER A 11 0.97 -11.93 -5.10
CA SER A 11 0.99 -10.51 -5.47
C SER A 11 2.43 -10.06 -5.71
N SER A 12 2.66 -9.22 -6.72
CA SER A 12 3.98 -8.70 -7.06
C SER A 12 3.93 -7.20 -7.31
N VAL A 13 5.04 -6.53 -7.03
CA VAL A 13 5.24 -5.11 -7.35
C VAL A 13 6.51 -5.01 -8.15
N THR A 14 6.43 -4.36 -9.31
CA THR A 14 7.57 -4.09 -10.18
C THR A 14 7.73 -2.59 -10.28
N ASP A 15 8.89 -2.09 -9.87
CA ASP A 15 9.21 -0.67 -9.97
C ASP A 15 10.17 -0.43 -11.13
N SER A 16 9.89 0.60 -11.94
CA SER A 16 10.71 1.00 -13.08
C SER A 16 10.76 2.52 -13.18
N PRO A 17 11.77 3.10 -13.87
CA PRO A 17 11.83 4.55 -14.08
C PRO A 17 10.61 5.13 -14.81
N ALA A 18 9.85 4.29 -15.55
CA ALA A 18 8.63 4.69 -16.24
C ALA A 18 7.37 4.62 -15.34
N GLY A 19 7.49 4.06 -14.13
CA GLY A 19 6.41 3.92 -13.17
C GLY A 19 6.41 2.58 -12.44
N THR A 20 5.54 2.48 -11.44
CA THR A 20 5.35 1.30 -10.60
C THR A 20 4.13 0.50 -11.04
N ALA A 21 4.30 -0.79 -11.31
CA ALA A 21 3.23 -1.73 -11.61
C ALA A 21 2.96 -2.64 -10.41
N MET A 22 1.69 -2.82 -10.04
CA MET A 22 1.28 -3.71 -8.94
C MET A 22 0.31 -4.77 -9.47
N GLN A 23 0.62 -6.04 -9.23
CA GLN A 23 -0.26 -7.18 -9.47
C GLN A 23 -0.73 -7.75 -8.14
N PHE A 24 -2.05 -7.85 -7.96
CA PHE A 24 -2.65 -8.45 -6.78
C PHE A 24 -3.26 -9.81 -7.12
N ALA A 25 -3.06 -10.80 -6.25
CA ALA A 25 -3.67 -12.13 -6.35
C ALA A 25 -4.64 -12.37 -5.16
N PRO A 26 -5.81 -11.69 -5.11
CA PRO A 26 -6.60 -11.56 -3.87
C PRO A 26 -7.43 -12.78 -3.45
N ASP A 27 -7.58 -13.80 -4.30
CA ASP A 27 -8.04 -15.16 -3.93
C ASP A 27 -7.85 -16.04 -5.16
N THR A 28 -6.72 -16.75 -5.25
CA THR A 28 -6.36 -17.54 -6.43
C THR A 28 -7.16 -18.84 -6.59
N LEU A 29 -7.98 -19.19 -5.57
CA LEU A 29 -8.83 -20.38 -5.58
C LEU A 29 -10.28 -20.07 -5.94
N ARG A 30 -10.66 -18.79 -5.93
CA ARG A 30 -11.98 -18.34 -6.39
C ARG A 30 -12.07 -18.50 -7.91
N GLN A 31 -13.16 -19.11 -8.38
CA GLN A 31 -13.48 -19.12 -9.81
C GLN A 31 -13.55 -17.67 -10.33
N PRO A 32 -12.91 -17.34 -11.47
CA PRO A 32 -12.98 -16.00 -12.04
C PRO A 32 -14.43 -15.56 -12.18
N THR A 33 -14.86 -14.58 -11.38
CA THR A 33 -16.19 -13.99 -11.49
C THR A 33 -16.09 -12.77 -12.37
N TYR A 34 -16.48 -12.93 -13.63
CA TYR A 34 -16.73 -11.82 -14.54
C TYR A 34 -18.22 -11.45 -14.52
N PHE A 35 -18.52 -10.19 -14.77
CA PHE A 35 -19.88 -9.76 -15.02
C PHE A 35 -20.24 -10.08 -16.49
N LEU A 36 -21.03 -11.13 -16.71
CA LEU A 36 -21.66 -11.41 -18.00
C LEU A 36 -23.14 -11.01 -17.94
N GLY A 37 -23.47 -9.88 -18.55
CA GLY A 37 -24.84 -9.37 -18.61
C GLY A 37 -25.14 -8.73 -19.96
N LYS A 38 -26.37 -8.90 -20.45
CA LYS A 38 -26.85 -8.14 -21.61
C LYS A 38 -27.29 -6.76 -21.14
N LEU A 39 -26.67 -5.70 -21.67
CA LEU A 39 -27.14 -4.34 -21.44
C LEU A 39 -28.26 -3.98 -22.40
N SER A 40 -29.38 -3.53 -21.86
CA SER A 40 -30.50 -2.96 -22.63
C SER A 40 -30.09 -1.67 -23.33
N GLN A 41 -29.29 -0.82 -22.67
CA GLN A 41 -28.87 0.48 -23.17
C GLN A 41 -27.35 0.65 -23.07
N LYS A 42 -26.64 0.33 -24.17
CA LYS A 42 -25.18 0.32 -24.20
C LYS A 42 -24.55 1.72 -24.12
N ILE A 43 -25.09 2.69 -24.86
CA ILE A 43 -24.54 4.05 -24.90
C ILE A 43 -24.69 4.75 -23.56
N PRO A 44 -25.89 4.82 -22.93
CA PRO A 44 -26.04 5.47 -21.63
C PRO A 44 -25.17 4.84 -20.54
N PHE A 45 -25.02 3.52 -20.54
CA PHE A 45 -24.13 2.86 -19.59
C PHE A 45 -22.67 3.25 -19.80
N ARG A 46 -22.20 3.29 -21.05
CA ARG A 46 -20.84 3.76 -21.35
C ARG A 46 -20.62 5.17 -20.83
N GLU A 47 -21.54 6.09 -21.11
CA GLU A 47 -21.44 7.49 -20.66
C GLU A 47 -21.45 7.59 -19.13
N ALA A 48 -22.29 6.80 -18.45
CA ALA A 48 -22.35 6.77 -16.99
C ALA A 48 -21.03 6.29 -16.36
N ILE A 49 -20.43 5.22 -16.90
CA ILE A 49 -19.15 4.70 -16.41
C ILE A 49 -18.01 5.69 -16.69
N SER A 50 -18.01 6.35 -17.86
CA SER A 50 -17.04 7.40 -18.20
C SER A 50 -17.15 8.60 -17.26
N ALA A 51 -18.37 9.06 -16.98
CA ALA A 51 -18.61 10.15 -16.04
C ALA A 51 -18.19 9.79 -14.61
N LEU A 52 -18.49 8.55 -14.17
CA LEU A 52 -18.05 8.05 -12.87
C LEU A 52 -16.52 8.01 -12.77
N ASN A 53 -15.83 7.54 -13.81
CA ASN A 53 -14.37 7.57 -13.85
C ASN A 53 -13.82 8.99 -13.71
N ALA A 54 -14.41 9.96 -14.42
CA ALA A 54 -14.00 11.35 -14.33
C ALA A 54 -14.15 11.90 -12.89
N VAL A 55 -15.20 11.52 -12.16
CA VAL A 55 -15.39 11.88 -10.75
C VAL A 55 -14.36 11.19 -9.85
N VAL A 56 -14.16 9.88 -10.00
CA VAL A 56 -13.24 9.09 -9.16
C VAL A 56 -11.78 9.54 -9.33
N VAL A 57 -11.41 9.94 -10.55
CA VAL A 57 -10.05 10.39 -10.88
C VAL A 57 -9.90 11.90 -10.70
N SER A 58 -10.97 12.63 -10.37
CA SER A 58 -10.96 14.11 -10.35
C SER A 58 -10.01 14.71 -9.32
N ASP A 59 -9.74 14.02 -8.21
CA ASP A 59 -8.81 14.51 -7.19
C ASP A 59 -7.71 13.50 -6.88
N LEU A 60 -6.73 13.42 -7.78
CA LEU A 60 -5.46 12.75 -7.54
C LEU A 60 -4.40 13.70 -6.97
N ARG A 61 -4.78 14.91 -6.51
CA ARG A 61 -3.79 15.83 -5.95
C ARG A 61 -3.29 15.27 -4.63
N PHE A 62 -1.98 15.19 -4.51
CA PHE A 62 -1.35 14.76 -3.27
C PHE A 62 -1.66 15.79 -2.17
N VAL A 63 -2.44 15.38 -1.18
CA VAL A 63 -2.63 16.13 0.06
C VAL A 63 -1.62 15.61 1.07
N ALA A 64 -0.62 16.43 1.38
CA ALA A 64 0.34 16.11 2.43
C ALA A 64 -0.41 15.93 3.76
N LYS A 65 -0.16 14.81 4.45
CA LYS A 65 -0.69 14.61 5.80
C LYS A 65 -0.15 15.70 6.72
N ASP A 66 -1.02 16.27 7.54
CA ASP A 66 -0.57 17.12 8.64
C ASP A 66 0.25 16.28 9.62
N LYS A 67 1.47 16.75 9.90
CA LYS A 67 2.44 16.07 10.75
C LYS A 67 2.84 16.93 11.95
N THR A 68 2.11 18.01 12.25
CA THR A 68 2.38 18.89 13.40
C THR A 68 2.48 18.10 14.70
N ALA A 69 1.42 17.37 15.08
CA ALA A 69 1.42 16.55 16.30
C ALA A 69 2.55 15.49 16.33
N TYR A 70 2.90 14.91 15.18
CA TYR A 70 4.03 13.96 15.10
C TYR A 70 5.37 14.66 15.34
N ARG A 71 5.56 15.87 14.80
CA ARG A 71 6.78 16.65 14.98
C ARG A 71 6.96 17.09 16.43
N GLU A 72 5.91 17.55 17.09
CA GLU A 72 5.92 17.90 18.51
C GLU A 72 6.27 16.70 19.40
N TRP A 73 5.68 15.54 19.10
CA TRP A 73 6.04 14.29 19.77
C TRP A 73 7.50 13.90 19.51
N LEU A 74 7.97 14.03 18.27
CA LEU A 74 9.34 13.67 17.88
C LEU A 74 10.38 14.50 18.64
N GLU A 75 10.15 15.80 18.80
CA GLU A 75 11.02 16.69 19.58
C GLU A 75 11.15 16.21 21.05
N THR A 76 10.07 15.67 21.62
CA THR A 76 10.08 15.14 22.99
C THR A 76 10.80 13.79 23.09
N GLN A 77 10.82 13.01 22.02
CA GLN A 77 11.37 11.65 22.01
C GLN A 77 12.79 11.55 21.47
N GLU A 78 13.26 12.56 20.75
CA GLU A 78 14.58 12.57 20.12
C GLU A 78 15.69 12.34 21.15
N GLU A 79 15.62 12.99 22.31
CA GLU A 79 16.62 12.84 23.38
C GLU A 79 16.66 11.41 23.95
N LEU A 80 15.50 10.78 24.14
CA LEU A 80 15.41 9.40 24.60
C LEU A 80 16.00 8.42 23.58
N MET A 81 15.64 8.59 22.30
CA MET A 81 16.14 7.72 21.24
C MET A 81 17.65 7.89 20.99
N LEU A 82 18.16 9.12 21.10
CA LEU A 82 19.60 9.38 21.06
C LEU A 82 20.32 8.72 22.24
N GLY A 83 19.74 8.81 23.45
CA GLY A 83 20.25 8.14 24.64
C GLY A 83 20.32 6.62 24.48
N GLU A 84 19.24 6.00 24.01
CA GLU A 84 19.19 4.55 23.73
C GLU A 84 20.20 4.14 22.65
N HIS A 85 20.34 4.94 21.58
CA HIS A 85 21.29 4.65 20.52
C HIS A 85 22.75 4.72 21.00
N ILE A 86 23.09 5.75 21.79
CA ILE A 86 24.42 5.88 22.38
C ILE A 86 24.69 4.73 23.35
N ALA A 87 23.73 4.36 24.19
CA ALA A 87 23.85 3.23 25.11
C ALA A 87 24.07 1.91 24.34
N SER A 88 23.37 1.69 23.22
CA SER A 88 23.59 0.54 22.35
C SER A 88 24.98 0.53 21.72
N LEU A 89 25.52 1.69 21.32
CA LEU A 89 26.86 1.80 20.75
C LEU A 89 27.95 1.52 21.80
N VAL A 90 27.77 2.03 23.02
CA VAL A 90 28.70 1.77 24.14
C VAL A 90 28.68 0.29 24.53
N GLY A 91 27.50 -0.32 24.67
CA GLY A 91 27.38 -1.76 24.95
C GLY A 91 28.01 -2.63 23.84
N ASN A 92 27.90 -2.22 22.58
CA ASN A 92 28.60 -2.91 21.48
C ASN A 92 30.11 -2.65 21.47
N ARG A 93 30.58 -1.50 21.95
CA ARG A 93 32.01 -1.17 22.05
C ARG A 93 32.71 -2.04 23.09
N GLU A 94 32.08 -2.28 24.23
CA GLU A 94 32.60 -3.19 25.26
C GLU A 94 32.74 -4.64 24.75
N VAL A 95 31.88 -5.07 23.83
CA VAL A 95 31.96 -6.40 23.19
C VAL A 95 33.10 -6.50 22.15
N LEU A 96 33.49 -5.37 21.54
CA LEU A 96 34.55 -5.33 20.52
C LEU A 96 35.95 -5.13 21.10
N GLU A 97 36.04 -4.61 22.33
CA GLU A 97 37.32 -4.38 23.04
C GLU A 97 37.71 -5.53 23.99
N ALA A 98 36.90 -6.60 24.08
CA ALA A 98 37.18 -7.84 24.82
C ALA A 98 37.72 -8.96 23.90
#